data_AF-B7JPJ9-F1
#
_entry.id   AF-B7JPJ9-F1
#
_cell.length_a   1.000
_cell.length_b   1.000
_cell.length_c   1.000
_cell.angle_alpha   90.00
_cell.angle_beta   90.00
_cell.angle_gamma   90.00
#
_symmetry.space_group_name_H-M   'P 1'
#
loop_
_entity.id
_entity.type
_entity.pdbx_description
1 polymer ?
#
loop_
_entity_poly.entity_id
_entity_poly.type
_entity_poly.pdbx_seq_one_letter_code
_entity_poly.pdbx_strand_id
1 'polypeptide(L)' 'MDYLPEDEVQDYIDSNQTIEYAHTLEDQIQGQIEAGFIITGFYEDDFGGTRILDKHIKTFIATKAIKLKVD' A
#
# COMPACT_ATOMS: atom_id res chain seq x y z
N MET A 1 -4.71 11.93 -1.65
CA MET A 1 -5.50 13.04 -2.23
C MET A 1 -6.30 13.79 -1.17
N ASP A 2 -6.27 13.31 0.07
CA ASP A 2 -7.11 13.79 1.17
C ASP A 2 -6.77 15.20 1.66
N TYR A 3 -5.65 15.75 1.18
CA TYR A 3 -5.23 17.14 1.42
C TYR A 3 -5.61 18.10 0.29
N LEU A 4 -6.15 17.59 -0.83
CA LEU A 4 -6.53 18.41 -1.98
C LEU A 4 -7.97 18.93 -1.82
N PRO A 5 -8.27 20.15 -2.32
CA PRO A 5 -9.63 20.63 -2.51
C PRO A 5 -10.47 19.68 -3.38
N GLU A 6 -11.80 19.63 -3.15
CA GLU A 6 -12.71 18.71 -3.86
C GLU A 6 -12.70 18.89 -5.38
N ASP A 7 -12.56 20.12 -5.87
CA ASP A 7 -12.47 20.45 -7.29
C ASP A 7 -11.18 19.91 -7.92
N GLU A 8 -10.05 20.05 -7.24
CA GLU A 8 -8.78 19.46 -7.71
C GLU A 8 -8.83 17.92 -7.71
N VAL A 9 -9.50 17.30 -6.73
CA VAL A 9 -9.71 15.84 -6.73
C VAL A 9 -10.52 15.41 -7.96
N GLN A 10 -11.57 16.17 -8.30
CA GLN A 10 -12.40 15.86 -9.47
C GLN A 10 -11.61 15.97 -10.78
N ASP A 11 -10.74 16.98 -10.92
CA ASP A 11 -9.86 17.11 -12.09
C ASP A 11 -8.95 15.89 -12.27
N TYR A 12 -8.40 15.35 -11.16
CA TYR A 12 -7.60 14.12 -11.23
C TYR A 12 -8.42 12.89 -11.63
N ILE A 13 -9.66 12.77 -11.12
CA ILE A 13 -10.57 11.67 -11.51
C ILE A 13 -10.88 11.76 -13.01
N ASP A 14 -11.16 12.96 -13.52
CA ASP A 14 -11.53 13.19 -14.92
C ASP A 14 -10.33 13.07 -15.87
N SER A 15 -9.10 13.23 -15.37
CA SER A 15 -7.87 13.10 -16.16
C SER A 15 -7.62 11.69 -16.71
N ASN A 16 -8.35 10.69 -16.21
CA ASN A 16 -8.22 9.27 -16.57
C ASN A 16 -6.79 8.72 -16.39
N GLN A 17 -6.00 9.36 -15.53
CA GLN A 17 -4.68 8.89 -15.10
C GLN A 17 -4.81 7.89 -13.95
N THR A 18 -3.78 7.07 -13.76
CA THR A 18 -3.70 6.21 -12.58
C THR A 18 -3.46 7.07 -11.34
N ILE A 19 -4.30 6.91 -10.32
CA ILE A 19 -4.17 7.56 -9.03
C ILE A 19 -3.52 6.56 -8.06
N GLU A 20 -2.39 6.96 -7.48
CA GLU A 20 -1.68 6.17 -6.48
C GLU A 20 -1.79 6.84 -5.11
N TYR A 21 -2.02 6.02 -4.07
CA TYR A 21 -2.05 6.47 -2.68
C TYR A 21 -0.80 5.98 -1.96
N ALA A 22 -0.02 6.92 -1.42
CA ALA A 22 1.13 6.61 -0.59
C ALA A 22 0.69 6.37 0.86
N HIS A 23 1.19 5.31 1.47
CA HIS A 23 1.09 5.03 2.90
C HIS A 23 2.47 4.68 3.41
N THR A 24 2.75 4.90 4.69
CA THR A 24 3.95 4.29 5.28
C THR A 24 3.75 2.77 5.38
N LEU A 25 4.85 2.02 5.38
CA LEU A 25 4.79 0.58 5.64
C LEU A 25 4.11 0.28 6.99
N GLU A 26 4.37 1.14 7.98
CA GLU A 26 3.75 1.05 9.30
C GLU A 26 2.23 1.15 9.21
N ASP A 27 1.70 2.17 8.52
CA ASP A 27 0.25 2.35 8.34
C ASP A 27 -0.39 1.15 7.64
N GLN A 28 0.26 0.61 6.60
CA GLN A 28 -0.24 -0.55 5.87
C GLN A 28 -0.35 -1.80 6.74
N ILE A 29 0.63 -2.01 7.63
CA ILE A 29 0.66 -3.17 8.52
C ILE A 29 -0.28 -2.99 9.70
N GLN A 30 -0.27 -1.82 10.35
CA GLN A 30 -1.17 -1.51 11.45
C GLN A 30 -2.63 -1.56 11.00
N GLY A 31 -2.98 -1.02 9.84
CA GLY A 31 -4.35 -1.07 9.31
C GLY A 31 -4.87 -2.50 9.11
N GLN A 32 -4.02 -3.46 8.70
CA GLN A 32 -4.42 -4.88 8.63
C GLN A 32 -4.68 -5.47 10.02
N ILE A 33 -3.83 -5.15 10.99
CA ILE A 33 -3.93 -5.63 12.37
C ILE A 33 -5.17 -5.06 13.07
N GLU A 34 -5.41 -3.76 12.94
CA GLU A 34 -6.59 -3.06 13.47
C GLU A 34 -7.88 -3.61 12.86
N ALA A 35 -7.85 -3.93 11.56
CA ALA A 35 -8.92 -4.64 10.90
C ALA A 35 -9.07 -6.10 11.41
N GLY A 36 -8.30 -6.57 12.39
CA GLY A 36 -8.44 -7.90 12.99
C GLY A 36 -7.83 -9.04 12.18
N PHE A 37 -6.90 -8.74 11.27
CA PHE A 37 -6.10 -9.76 10.60
C PHE A 37 -4.82 -10.05 11.38
N ILE A 38 -4.45 -11.33 11.45
CA ILE A 38 -3.11 -11.76 11.84
C ILE A 38 -2.27 -11.86 10.57
N ILE A 39 -1.12 -11.21 10.57
CA ILE A 39 -0.10 -11.38 9.53
C ILE A 39 0.72 -12.63 9.87
N THR A 40 0.59 -13.65 9.04
CA THR A 40 1.26 -14.96 9.19
C THR A 40 2.39 -15.18 8.19
N GLY A 41 2.62 -14.21 7.31
CA GLY A 41 3.71 -14.22 6.36
C GLY A 41 3.91 -12.83 5.76
N PHE A 42 5.15 -12.57 5.35
CA PHE A 42 5.59 -11.31 4.79
C PHE A 42 6.61 -11.62 3.69
N TYR A 43 6.39 -11.08 2.50
CA TYR A 43 7.27 -11.23 1.35
C TYR A 43 7.58 -9.85 0.79
N GLU A 44 8.82 -9.66 0.36
CA GLU A 44 9.28 -8.42 -0.26
C GLU A 44 9.74 -8.70 -1.68
N ASP A 45 9.48 -7.75 -2.58
CA ASP A 45 9.90 -7.82 -3.97
C ASP A 45 10.39 -6.45 -4.48
N ASP A 46 11.03 -6.47 -5.63
CA ASP A 46 11.44 -5.28 -6.36
C ASP A 46 11.20 -5.47 -7.86
N PHE A 47 11.78 -4.60 -8.69
CA PHE A 47 11.62 -4.70 -10.14
C PHE A 47 12.61 -5.68 -10.80
N GLY A 48 13.12 -6.66 -10.05
CA GLY A 48 14.08 -7.64 -10.56
C GLY A 48 15.45 -7.05 -10.89
N GLY A 49 15.85 -5.98 -10.19
CA GLY A 49 17.10 -5.26 -10.42
C GLY A 49 17.09 -4.34 -11.64
N THR A 50 15.92 -4.10 -12.25
CA THR A 50 15.80 -3.22 -13.44
C THR A 50 15.76 -1.73 -13.07
N ARG A 51 15.50 -1.38 -11.81
CA ARG A 51 15.50 0.02 -11.35
C ARG A 51 16.69 0.29 -10.44
N ILE A 52 17.17 1.56 -10.47
CA ILE A 52 18.25 2.00 -9.57
C ILE A 52 17.82 1.83 -8.10
N LEU A 53 16.54 2.04 -7.82
CA LEU A 53 15.98 1.94 -6.47
C LEU A 53 16.08 0.52 -5.88
N ASP A 54 16.08 -0.52 -6.72
CA ASP A 54 16.21 -1.93 -6.29
C ASP A 54 17.54 -2.19 -5.55
N LYS A 55 18.55 -1.33 -5.75
CA LYS A 55 19.84 -1.41 -5.03
C LYS A 55 19.75 -0.94 -3.57
N HIS A 56 18.65 -0.29 -3.21
CA HIS A 56 18.50 0.41 -1.95
C HIS A 56 17.36 -0.16 -1.12
N ILE A 57 16.22 -0.49 -1.74
CA ILE A 57 15.02 -0.97 -1.05
C ILE A 57 14.25 -1.99 -1.88
N LYS A 58 13.46 -2.82 -1.20
CA LYS A 58 12.37 -3.57 -1.82
C LYS A 58 11.16 -2.66 -1.92
N THR A 59 10.68 -2.45 -3.14
CA THR A 59 9.62 -1.45 -3.41
C THR A 59 8.23 -2.05 -3.22
N PHE A 60 8.13 -3.37 -3.17
CA PHE A 60 6.87 -4.09 -3.05
C PHE A 60 6.89 -5.03 -1.85
N ILE A 61 5.71 -5.25 -1.30
CA ILE A 61 5.49 -6.26 -0.27
C ILE A 61 4.21 -7.04 -0.57
N ALA A 62 4.11 -8.24 -0.03
CA ALA A 62 2.88 -8.99 0.09
C ALA A 62 2.77 -9.57 1.50
N THR A 63 1.61 -9.39 2.14
CA THR A 63 1.31 -10.01 3.43
C THR A 63 0.41 -11.22 3.25
N LYS A 64 0.69 -12.29 3.99
CA LYS A 64 -0.25 -13.41 4.15
C LYS A 64 -1.05 -13.18 5.43
N ALA A 65 -2.27 -12.69 5.28
CA ALA A 65 -3.15 -12.34 6.38
C ALA A 65 -4.24 -13.40 6.62
N ILE A 66 -4.56 -13.69 7.88
CA ILE A 66 -5.68 -14.53 8.30
C ILE A 66 -6.61 -13.70 9.18
N LYS A 67 -7.89 -13.59 8.81
CA LYS A 67 -8.89 -12.92 9.63
C LYS A 67 -9.22 -13.79 10.83
N LEU A 68 -9.03 -13.28 12.04
CA LEU A 68 -9.54 -13.94 13.23
C LEU A 68 -11.07 -13.88 13.22
N LYS A 69 -11.71 -15.05 13.30
CA LYS A 69 -13.10 -15.12 13.75
C LYS A 69 -13.04 -15.34 15.24
N VAL A 70 -13.48 -14.36 16.00
CA VAL A 70 -13.73 -14.51 17.43
C VAL A 70 -15.19 -14.90 17.54
N ASP A 71 -15.44 -16.06 18.15
CA ASP A 71 -16.78 -16.52 18.50
C ASP A 71 -17.37 -15.70 19.65
#